data_AF-A0A9P6GY27-F1
#
_entry.id   AF-A0A9P6GY27-F1
#
_cell.length_a   1.000
_cell.length_b   1.000
_cell.length_c   1.000
_cell.angle_alpha   90.00
_cell.angle_beta   90.00
_cell.angle_gamma   90.00
#
_symmetry.space_group_name_H-M   'P 1'
#
loop_
_entity.id
_entity.type
_entity.pdbx_description
1 polymer ?
#
loop_
_entity_poly.entity_id
_entity_poly.type
_entity_poly.pdbx_seq_one_letter_code
_entity_poly.pdbx_strand_id
1 'polypeptide(L)'
;MKNRKNSKNNVKKEIKSDYFMIKEIKEPSSLVNIFRDHKDVYKSFNKIMMNYEEGFDDIALLLVCDIQPVILQQLALFCSYFSIQLYLLPSTISTTLESIFNEKIRIIGVKKDSEALKKMSSILKDLIFVEKDIYL
;
A
#
# COMPACT_ATOMS: atom_id res chain seq x y z
N MET A 1 54.21 30.28 -17.79
CA MET A 1 53.22 29.77 -16.81
C MET A 1 51.99 29.27 -17.56
N LYS A 2 51.70 27.96 -17.53
CA LYS A 2 50.53 27.36 -18.20
C LYS A 2 49.36 27.29 -17.21
N ASN A 3 48.26 27.99 -17.52
CA ASN A 3 47.02 27.98 -16.75
C ASN A 3 46.34 26.60 -16.81
N ARG A 4 46.26 25.89 -15.68
CA ARG A 4 45.39 24.71 -15.52
C ARG A 4 43.97 25.19 -15.21
N LYS A 5 43.08 25.19 -16.21
CA LYS A 5 41.64 25.19 -15.98
C LYS A 5 41.22 23.78 -15.56
N ASN A 6 41.07 23.53 -14.26
CA ASN A 6 40.35 22.37 -13.77
C ASN A 6 38.86 22.71 -13.74
N SER A 7 38.14 22.45 -14.85
CA SER A 7 36.69 22.38 -14.81
C SER A 7 36.30 21.06 -14.13
N LYS A 8 36.03 21.12 -12.83
CA LYS A 8 35.30 20.03 -12.16
C LYS A 8 33.92 19.98 -12.81
N ASN A 9 33.70 18.96 -13.63
CA ASN A 9 32.36 18.57 -14.07
C ASN A 9 31.55 18.24 -12.82
N ASN A 10 30.67 19.15 -12.41
CA ASN A 10 29.61 18.87 -11.44
C ASN A 10 28.62 17.91 -12.10
N VAL A 11 28.97 16.63 -12.12
CA VAL A 11 28.00 15.57 -12.36
C VAL A 11 27.03 15.64 -11.18
N LYS A 12 25.82 16.15 -11.41
CA LYS A 12 24.72 16.01 -10.45
C LYS A 12 24.62 14.51 -10.17
N LYS A 13 25.02 14.09 -8.96
CA LYS A 13 24.74 12.73 -8.49
C LYS A 13 23.22 12.63 -8.41
N GLU A 14 22.62 11.86 -9.31
CA GLU A 14 21.24 11.44 -9.14
C GLU A 14 21.20 10.57 -7.89
N ILE A 15 20.67 11.13 -6.81
CA ILE A 15 20.33 10.37 -5.63
C ILE A 15 19.08 9.59 -6.03
N LYS A 16 19.25 8.31 -6.40
CA LYS A 16 18.13 7.37 -6.45
C LYS A 16 17.73 7.10 -5.02
N SER A 17 16.76 7.87 -4.53
CA SER A 17 16.05 7.54 -3.30
C SER A 17 15.33 6.22 -3.56
N ASP A 18 15.51 5.24 -2.68
CA ASP A 18 14.74 3.99 -2.67
C ASP A 18 13.30 4.34 -2.27
N TYR A 19 12.56 4.91 -3.24
CA TYR A 19 11.18 5.30 -3.06
C TYR A 19 10.34 4.04 -2.93
N PHE A 20 9.60 3.93 -1.82
CA PHE A 20 8.58 2.92 -1.67
C PHE A 20 7.46 3.21 -2.69
N MET A 21 7.47 2.45 -3.78
CA MET A 21 6.59 2.68 -4.91
C MET A 21 5.19 2.13 -4.62
N ILE A 22 4.20 3.02 -4.52
CA ILE A 22 2.81 2.63 -4.28
C ILE A 22 2.15 2.29 -5.61
N LYS A 23 1.46 1.14 -5.65
CA LYS A 23 0.71 0.69 -6.81
C LYS A 23 -0.79 0.90 -6.58
N GLU A 24 -1.42 1.68 -7.44
CA GLU A 24 -2.88 1.78 -7.52
C GLU A 24 -3.43 0.70 -8.45
N ILE A 25 -4.47 0.00 -8.01
CA ILE A 25 -5.18 -1.02 -8.78
C ILE A 25 -6.22 -0.32 -9.66
N LYS A 26 -6.18 -0.48 -10.98
CA LYS A 26 -7.19 0.16 -11.85
C LYS A 26 -8.60 -0.41 -11.69
N GLU A 27 -8.71 -1.74 -11.66
CA GLU A 27 -9.99 -2.45 -11.65
C GLU A 27 -10.05 -3.45 -10.46
N PRO A 28 -10.53 -3.00 -9.29
CA PRO A 28 -10.51 -3.82 -8.07
C PRO A 28 -11.69 -4.79 -7.94
N SER A 29 -12.56 -4.90 -8.94
CA SER A 29 -13.84 -5.64 -8.89
C SER A 29 -13.68 -7.08 -8.42
N SER A 30 -12.62 -7.77 -8.85
CA SER A 30 -12.34 -9.16 -8.46
C SER A 30 -11.97 -9.30 -6.98
N LEU A 31 -11.36 -8.27 -6.37
CA LEU A 31 -11.05 -8.24 -4.94
C LEU A 31 -12.30 -8.03 -4.08
N VAL A 32 -13.27 -7.26 -4.59
CA VAL A 32 -14.55 -6.98 -3.89
C VAL A 32 -15.28 -8.27 -3.52
N ASN A 33 -15.27 -9.26 -4.41
CA ASN A 33 -15.91 -10.55 -4.15
C ASN A 33 -15.26 -11.29 -2.97
N ILE A 34 -13.94 -11.19 -2.81
CA ILE A 34 -13.25 -11.82 -1.67
C ILE A 34 -13.73 -11.20 -0.35
N PHE A 35 -13.90 -9.89 -0.29
CA PHE A 35 -14.37 -9.21 0.93
C PHE A 35 -15.80 -9.59 1.33
N ARG A 36 -16.65 -10.00 0.38
CA ARG A 36 -18.00 -10.49 0.68
C ARG A 36 -17.94 -11.84 1.41
N ASP A 37 -17.04 -12.70 0.97
CA ASP A 37 -16.91 -14.08 1.46
C ASP A 37 -15.99 -14.19 2.70
N HIS A 38 -15.03 -13.27 2.85
CA HIS A 38 -13.98 -13.30 3.87
C HIS A 38 -13.93 -11.96 4.61
N LYS A 39 -14.82 -11.78 5.59
CA LYS A 39 -14.90 -10.56 6.40
C LYS A 39 -13.91 -10.50 7.56
N ASP A 40 -13.16 -11.57 7.83
CA ASP A 40 -12.10 -11.60 8.85
C ASP A 40 -10.83 -10.90 8.33
N VAL A 41 -10.91 -9.58 8.28
CA VAL A 41 -9.83 -8.67 7.91
C VAL A 41 -9.76 -7.55 8.94
N TYR A 42 -8.59 -6.94 9.07
CA TYR A 42 -8.43 -5.73 9.87
C TYR A 42 -8.98 -4.54 9.10
N LYS A 43 -9.80 -3.72 9.74
CA LYS A 43 -10.58 -2.65 9.08
C LYS A 43 -10.16 -1.23 9.50
N SER A 44 -9.18 -1.12 10.39
CA SER A 44 -8.69 0.15 10.91
C SER A 44 -7.20 0.09 11.18
N PHE A 45 -6.54 1.23 11.00
CA PHE A 45 -5.10 1.37 11.25
C PHE A 45 -4.77 1.12 12.72
N ASN A 46 -5.59 1.62 13.65
CA ASN A 46 -5.39 1.39 15.09
C ASN A 46 -5.39 -0.10 15.44
N LYS A 47 -6.29 -0.90 14.85
CA LYS A 47 -6.33 -2.34 15.13
C LYS A 47 -5.10 -3.06 14.57
N ILE A 48 -4.59 -2.61 13.42
CA ILE A 48 -3.34 -3.10 12.84
C ILE A 48 -2.15 -2.72 13.74
N MET A 49 -2.02 -1.46 14.16
CA MET A 49 -0.94 -1.04 15.04
C MET A 49 -0.95 -1.78 16.38
N MET A 50 -2.12 -1.95 16.99
CA MET A 50 -2.28 -2.66 18.26
C MET A 50 -1.72 -4.09 18.19
N ASN A 51 -1.96 -4.82 17.09
CA ASN A 51 -1.35 -6.14 16.87
C ASN A 51 0.18 -6.08 16.92
N TYR A 52 0.78 -5.10 16.23
CA TYR A 52 2.24 -4.94 16.18
C TYR A 52 2.82 -4.52 17.54
N GLU A 53 2.13 -3.66 18.28
CA GLU A 53 2.50 -3.28 19.65
C GLU A 53 2.47 -4.47 20.61
N GLU A 54 1.53 -5.41 20.40
CA GLU A 54 1.45 -6.68 21.12
C GLU A 54 2.48 -7.72 20.63
N GLY A 55 3.29 -7.40 19.61
CA GLY A 55 4.34 -8.26 19.06
C GLY A 55 3.87 -9.22 17.97
N PHE A 56 2.63 -9.08 17.47
CA PHE A 56 2.11 -9.87 16.36
C PHE A 56 2.39 -9.19 15.02
N ASP A 57 3.40 -9.68 14.30
CA ASP A 57 3.66 -9.31 12.91
C ASP A 57 2.94 -10.29 11.96
N ASP A 58 1.60 -10.20 11.92
CA ASP A 58 0.75 -11.14 11.19
C ASP A 58 0.16 -10.59 9.90
N ILE A 59 0.41 -9.32 9.54
CA ILE A 59 -0.14 -8.69 8.34
C ILE A 59 0.79 -8.89 7.13
N ALA A 60 0.24 -9.34 6.01
CA ALA A 60 0.99 -9.48 4.75
C ALA A 60 0.68 -8.39 3.73
N LEU A 61 -0.55 -7.86 3.78
CA LEU A 61 -1.11 -7.03 2.74
C LEU A 61 -1.97 -5.94 3.37
N LEU A 62 -1.76 -4.71 2.91
CA LEU A 62 -2.58 -3.54 3.20
C LEU A 62 -3.17 -2.99 1.91
N LEU A 63 -4.49 -2.77 1.96
CA LEU A 63 -5.28 -2.16 0.90
C LEU A 63 -5.87 -0.87 1.45
N VAL A 64 -5.68 0.24 0.74
CA VAL A 64 -6.10 1.56 1.23
C VAL A 64 -6.95 2.29 0.20
N CYS A 65 -7.94 3.07 0.64
CA CYS A 65 -8.75 3.93 -0.22
C CYS A 65 -9.16 5.21 0.52
N ASP A 66 -9.34 6.33 -0.20
CA ASP A 66 -9.78 7.60 0.39
C ASP A 66 -8.89 8.04 1.59
N ILE A 67 -7.57 7.87 1.45
CA ILE A 67 -6.58 8.24 2.46
C ILE A 67 -5.86 9.53 2.04
N GLN A 68 -5.64 10.42 3.01
CA GLN A 68 -4.88 11.65 2.80
C GLN A 68 -3.41 11.35 2.44
N PRO A 69 -2.77 12.12 1.53
CA PRO A 69 -1.39 11.86 1.12
C PRO A 69 -0.41 11.70 2.28
N VAL A 70 -0.49 12.54 3.30
CA VAL A 70 0.40 12.47 4.50
C VAL A 70 0.30 11.13 5.21
N ILE A 71 -0.92 10.62 5.40
CA ILE A 71 -1.16 9.31 6.03
C ILE A 71 -0.61 8.20 5.13
N LEU A 72 -0.80 8.32 3.81
CA LEU A 72 -0.29 7.34 2.85
C LEU A 72 1.24 7.24 2.90
N GLN A 73 1.97 8.35 3.10
CA GLN A 73 3.43 8.32 3.26
C GLN A 73 3.85 7.55 4.51
N GLN A 74 3.16 7.78 5.63
CA GLN A 74 3.42 7.07 6.88
C GLN A 74 3.15 5.57 6.75
N LEU A 75 2.05 5.21 6.06
CA LEU A 75 1.72 3.82 5.77
C LEU A 75 2.76 3.17 4.87
N ALA A 76 3.27 3.87 3.86
CA ALA A 76 4.33 3.35 2.99
C ALA A 76 5.61 3.02 3.78
N LEU A 77 6.03 3.91 4.69
CA LEU A 77 7.17 3.68 5.57
C LEU A 77 6.94 2.48 6.49
N PHE A 78 5.76 2.42 7.11
CA PHE A 78 5.35 1.29 7.95
C PHE A 78 5.38 -0.03 7.18
N CYS A 79 4.79 -0.07 5.99
CA CYS A 79 4.75 -1.24 5.13
C CYS A 79 6.16 -1.66 4.70
N SER A 80 7.02 -0.71 4.35
CA SER A 80 8.42 -0.98 4.02
C SER A 80 9.16 -1.61 5.18
N TYR A 81 8.98 -1.09 6.39
CA TYR A 81 9.68 -1.57 7.58
C TYR A 81 9.28 -3.01 7.94
N PHE A 82 7.99 -3.32 7.86
CA PHE A 82 7.44 -4.65 8.19
C PHE A 82 7.30 -5.58 6.99
N SER A 83 7.83 -5.23 5.82
CA SER A 83 7.73 -6.02 4.58
C SER A 83 6.29 -6.36 4.17
N ILE A 84 5.37 -5.42 4.37
CA ILE A 84 3.95 -5.54 4.03
C ILE A 84 3.73 -5.03 2.61
N GLN A 85 2.95 -5.74 1.81
CA GLN A 85 2.52 -5.24 0.50
C GLN A 85 1.48 -4.13 0.67
N LEU A 86 1.65 -2.99 0.01
CA LEU A 86 0.68 -1.89 0.04
C LEU A 86 0.12 -1.64 -1.36
N TYR A 87 -1.20 -1.63 -1.48
CA TYR A 87 -1.88 -1.21 -2.70
C TYR A 87 -2.95 -0.16 -2.42
N LEU A 88 -3.02 0.82 -3.32
CA LEU A 88 -4.07 1.82 -3.34
C LEU A 88 -5.25 1.27 -4.16
N LEU A 89 -6.44 1.34 -3.61
CA LEU A 89 -7.68 1.10 -4.31
C LEU A 89 -8.26 2.45 -4.79
N PRO A 90 -8.91 2.48 -5.97
CA PRO A 90 -9.59 3.66 -6.47
C PRO A 90 -10.63 4.17 -5.48
N SER A 91 -10.76 5.49 -5.35
CA SER A 91 -11.73 6.11 -4.43
C SER A 91 -13.18 5.68 -4.68
N THR A 92 -13.50 5.30 -5.91
CA THR A 92 -14.82 4.78 -6.33
C THR A 92 -15.23 3.50 -5.61
N ILE A 93 -14.28 2.72 -5.08
CA ILE A 93 -14.60 1.48 -4.35
C ILE A 93 -15.14 1.75 -2.94
N SER A 94 -14.91 2.93 -2.38
CA SER A 94 -15.20 3.24 -0.97
C SER A 94 -16.66 2.95 -0.58
N THR A 95 -17.61 3.38 -1.41
CA THR A 95 -19.05 3.10 -1.22
C THR A 95 -19.37 1.60 -1.27
N THR A 96 -18.66 0.83 -2.11
CA THR A 96 -18.84 -0.62 -2.20
C THR A 96 -18.33 -1.32 -0.94
N LEU A 97 -17.16 -0.91 -0.44
CA LEU A 97 -16.61 -1.45 0.81
C LEU A 97 -17.51 -1.10 1.99
N GLU A 98 -18.03 0.13 2.04
CA GLU A 98 -18.98 0.56 3.07
C GLU A 98 -20.24 -0.31 3.09
N SER A 99 -20.78 -0.64 1.92
CA SER A 99 -21.92 -1.57 1.81
C SER A 99 -21.58 -2.99 2.30
N ILE A 100 -20.37 -3.51 2.02
CA ILE A 100 -19.96 -4.87 2.40
C ILE A 100 -19.75 -5.00 3.90
N PHE A 101 -19.08 -4.02 4.50
CA PHE A 101 -18.68 -4.04 5.90
C PHE A 101 -19.67 -3.33 6.82
N ASN A 102 -20.64 -2.62 6.27
CA ASN A 102 -21.62 -1.80 6.99
C ASN A 102 -20.96 -0.73 7.89
N GLU A 103 -19.83 -0.19 7.44
CA GLU A 103 -19.08 0.89 8.09
C GLU A 103 -18.11 1.53 7.08
N LYS A 104 -17.69 2.77 7.31
CA LYS A 104 -16.73 3.44 6.42
C LYS A 104 -15.34 2.81 6.55
N ILE A 105 -14.88 2.17 5.47
CA ILE A 105 -13.56 1.53 5.40
C ILE A 105 -12.58 2.37 4.59
N ARG A 106 -11.41 2.62 5.16
CA ARG A 106 -10.29 3.30 4.49
C ARG A 106 -9.04 2.46 4.35
N ILE A 107 -8.92 1.43 5.20
CA ILE A 107 -7.77 0.56 5.28
C ILE A 107 -8.24 -0.86 5.56
N ILE A 108 -7.66 -1.81 4.85
CA ILE A 108 -7.91 -3.23 5.04
C ILE A 108 -6.57 -3.93 5.20
N GLY A 109 -6.34 -4.55 6.35
CA GLY A 109 -5.19 -5.40 6.63
C GLY A 109 -5.56 -6.87 6.52
N VAL A 110 -4.76 -7.62 5.78
CA VAL A 110 -4.98 -9.05 5.50
C VAL A 110 -3.84 -9.87 6.09
N LYS A 111 -4.19 -10.89 6.87
CA LYS A 111 -3.23 -11.73 7.61
C LYS A 111 -2.42 -12.65 6.68
N LYS A 112 -1.16 -12.91 7.03
CA LYS A 112 -0.19 -13.79 6.37
C LYS A 112 -0.76 -15.19 6.07
N ASP A 113 -1.50 -15.77 7.00
CA ASP A 113 -2.01 -17.15 6.85
C ASP A 113 -3.49 -17.25 6.46
N SER A 114 -4.14 -16.12 6.13
CA SER A 114 -5.57 -16.12 5.81
C SER A 114 -5.89 -16.72 4.45
N GLU A 115 -7.07 -17.34 4.34
CA GLU A 115 -7.62 -17.77 3.04
C GLU A 115 -7.84 -16.58 2.09
N ALA A 116 -8.23 -15.42 2.66
CA ALA A 116 -8.35 -14.17 1.93
C ALA A 116 -7.05 -13.80 1.22
N LEU A 117 -5.89 -13.85 1.92
CA LEU A 117 -4.60 -13.54 1.31
C LEU A 117 -4.30 -14.49 0.14
N LYS A 118 -4.54 -15.80 0.30
CA LYS A 118 -4.28 -16.78 -0.77
C LYS A 118 -5.07 -16.47 -2.03
N LYS A 119 -6.36 -16.15 -1.89
CA LYS A 119 -7.22 -15.76 -3.01
C LYS A 119 -6.80 -14.41 -3.62
N MET A 120 -6.54 -13.41 -2.78
CA MET A 120 -6.11 -12.08 -3.24
C MET A 120 -4.78 -12.14 -3.97
N SER A 121 -3.80 -12.90 -3.46
CA SER A 121 -2.48 -13.04 -4.07
C SER A 121 -2.55 -13.70 -5.45
N SER A 122 -3.54 -14.56 -5.69
CA SER A 122 -3.79 -15.10 -7.03
C SER A 122 -4.31 -14.01 -7.96
N ILE A 123 -5.31 -13.25 -7.53
CA ILE A 123 -5.94 -12.19 -8.34
C ILE A 123 -4.96 -11.06 -8.63
N LEU A 124 -4.19 -10.61 -7.64
CA LEU A 124 -3.25 -9.48 -7.75
C LEU A 124 -2.20 -9.69 -8.86
N LYS A 125 -1.85 -10.93 -9.21
CA LYS A 125 -0.90 -11.21 -10.30
C LYS A 125 -1.43 -10.79 -11.67
N ASP A 126 -2.75 -10.81 -11.84
CA ASP A 126 -3.42 -10.56 -13.12
C ASP A 126 -3.97 -9.12 -13.20
N LEU A 127 -3.87 -8.32 -12.13
CA LEU A 127 -4.37 -6.96 -12.12
C LEU A 127 -3.40 -5.98 -12.78
N ILE A 128 -3.99 -4.94 -13.37
CA ILE A 128 -3.24 -3.81 -13.92
C ILE A 128 -3.03 -2.76 -12.84
N PHE A 129 -1.77 -2.35 -12.69
CA PHE A 129 -1.35 -1.34 -11.72
C PHE A 129 -0.95 -0.03 -12.41
N VAL A 130 -1.14 1.07 -11.68
CA VAL A 130 -0.55 2.37 -11.98
C VAL A 130 0.37 2.75 -10.83
N GLU A 131 1.57 3.19 -11.15
CA GLU A 131 2.49 3.71 -10.15
C GLU A 131 1.99 5.09 -9.68
N LYS A 132 1.97 5.28 -8.37
CA LYS A 132 1.59 6.54 -7.74
C LYS A 132 2.76 7.11 -6.98
N ASP A 133 3.12 8.34 -7.35
CA ASP A 133 4.00 9.15 -6.57
C ASP A 133 3.29 9.61 -5.30
N ILE A 134 4.01 9.53 -4.18
CA ILE A 134 3.52 9.92 -2.86
C ILE A 134 3.47 11.46 -2.71
N TYR A 135 4.00 12.21 -3.68
CA TYR A 135 4.28 13.65 -3.59
C TYR A 135 3.37 14.56 -4.43
N LEU A 136 2.39 14.05 -5.16
CA LEU A 136 1.55 14.85 -6.07
C LEU A 136 0.07 14.49 -6.00
#